data_AF-A0A368DRA1-F1
#
_entry.id   AF-A0A368DRA1-F1
#
_cell.length_a   1.000
_cell.length_b   1.000
_cell.length_c   1.000
_cell.angle_alpha   90.00
_cell.angle_beta   90.00
_cell.angle_gamma   90.00
#
_symmetry.space_group_name_H-M   'P 1'
#
loop_
_entity.id
_entity.type
_entity.pdbx_description
1 polymer ?
#
loop_
_entity_poly.entity_id
_entity_poly.type
_entity_poly.pdbx_seq_one_letter_code
_entity_poly.pdbx_strand_id
1 'polypeptide(L)'
;MNKNKLFVKGGCPFSYKFIIFLNEVGHLEDFEIDVAHADEESYEQITMYIYEKSGKKASFPTVETDNGIFIAGSDELIEHYSEIYKKSRDDIEMLKYWENNMMPRMRDIMRQLRESKEKLANIN
;
A
#
# COMPACT_ATOMS: atom_id res chain seq x y z
N MET A 1 17.63 0.21 16.85
CA MET A 1 17.27 -0.46 15.59
C MET A 1 16.49 0.54 14.76
N ASN A 2 16.79 0.63 13.46
CA ASN A 2 15.97 1.46 12.57
C ASN A 2 14.61 0.78 12.39
N LYS A 3 13.54 1.57 12.34
CA LYS A 3 12.21 1.06 12.03
C LYS A 3 12.14 0.67 10.56
N ASN A 4 11.24 -0.25 10.21
CA ASN A 4 10.94 -0.54 8.82
C ASN A 4 10.31 0.70 8.19
N LYS A 5 10.59 0.98 6.91
CA LYS A 5 9.93 2.09 6.20
C LYS A 5 8.78 1.55 5.36
N LEU A 6 7.58 2.05 5.58
CA LEU A 6 6.38 1.72 4.82
C LEU A 6 6.05 2.88 3.87
N PHE A 7 6.24 2.63 2.58
CA PHE A 7 5.83 3.53 1.52
C PHE A 7 4.42 3.20 1.07
N VAL A 8 3.52 4.18 1.15
CA VAL A 8 2.11 4.07 0.78
C VAL A 8 1.72 5.16 -0.20
N LYS A 9 0.64 4.95 -0.95
CA LYS A 9 0.06 5.97 -1.82
C LYS A 9 -1.27 6.46 -1.27
N GLY A 10 -1.45 7.77 -1.20
CA GLY A 10 -2.72 8.40 -0.82
C GLY A 10 -3.87 7.91 -1.72
N GLY A 11 -4.98 7.50 -1.10
CA GLY A 11 -6.15 6.97 -1.81
C GLY A 11 -5.98 5.57 -2.42
N CYS A 12 -4.84 4.90 -2.23
CA CYS A 12 -4.61 3.56 -2.77
C CYS A 12 -5.28 2.49 -1.89
N PRO A 13 -6.22 1.69 -2.44
CA PRO A 13 -6.94 0.68 -1.65
C PRO A 13 -6.02 -0.46 -1.16
N PHE A 14 -4.94 -0.75 -1.88
CA PHE A 14 -3.94 -1.73 -1.46
C PHE A 14 -3.09 -1.21 -0.30
N SER A 15 -2.76 0.09 -0.28
CA SER A 15 -2.05 0.70 0.84
C SER A 15 -2.90 0.68 2.10
N TYR A 16 -4.19 1.04 2.00
CA TYR A 16 -5.12 0.95 3.11
C TYR A 16 -5.30 -0.47 3.64
N LYS A 17 -5.35 -1.47 2.75
CA LYS A 17 -5.41 -2.88 3.14
C LYS A 17 -4.29 -3.27 4.11
N PHE A 18 -3.05 -2.90 3.81
CA PHE A 18 -1.92 -3.23 4.69
C PHE A 18 -1.91 -2.39 5.98
N ILE A 19 -2.27 -1.10 5.90
CA ILE A 19 -2.42 -0.26 7.10
C ILE A 19 -3.48 -0.80 8.06
N ILE A 20 -4.62 -1.30 7.54
CA ILE A 20 -5.67 -1.93 8.36
C ILE A 20 -5.12 -3.15 9.08
N PHE A 21 -4.41 -4.02 8.36
CA PHE A 21 -3.74 -5.17 8.98
C PHE A 21 -2.83 -4.73 10.13
N LEU A 22 -1.92 -3.78 9.89
CA LEU A 22 -0.96 -3.29 10.90
C LEU A 22 -1.62 -2.67 12.14
N ASN A 23 -2.73 -1.94 11.95
CA ASN A 23 -3.50 -1.38 13.07
C ASN A 23 -4.13 -2.48 13.91
N GLU A 24 -4.78 -3.44 13.28
CA GLU A 24 -5.51 -4.51 13.98
C GLU A 24 -4.59 -5.44 14.75
N VAL A 25 -3.38 -5.68 14.25
CA VAL A 25 -2.36 -6.44 14.99
C VAL A 25 -1.59 -5.60 16.01
N GLY A 26 -1.79 -4.28 16.04
CA GLY A 26 -1.13 -3.38 17.00
C GLY A 26 0.33 -3.06 16.69
N HIS A 27 0.75 -3.17 15.42
CA HIS A 27 2.16 -3.03 15.00
C HIS A 27 2.40 -1.88 14.01
N LEU A 28 1.44 -0.95 13.85
CA LEU A 28 1.65 0.22 12.99
C LEU A 28 2.87 1.06 13.41
N GLU A 29 3.11 1.17 14.73
CA GLU A 29 4.23 1.94 15.27
C GLU A 29 5.61 1.32 14.98
N ASP A 30 5.67 0.09 14.49
CA ASP A 30 6.93 -0.54 14.06
C ASP A 30 7.48 0.06 12.75
N PHE A 31 6.68 0.90 12.08
CA PHE A 31 6.98 1.47 10.79
C PHE A 31 7.13 3.00 10.85
N GLU A 32 8.07 3.51 10.07
CA GLU A 32 8.08 4.90 9.59
C GLU A 32 7.26 4.94 8.30
N ILE A 33 6.23 5.79 8.21
CA ILE A 33 5.28 5.77 7.09
C ILE A 33 5.51 7.00 6.21
N ASP A 34 5.88 6.75 4.96
CA ASP A 34 6.03 7.75 3.91
C ASP A 34 4.85 7.68 2.93
N VAL A 35 4.15 8.79 2.74
CA VAL A 35 2.94 8.87 1.92
C VAL A 35 3.21 9.60 0.61
N ALA A 36 3.07 8.88 -0.50
CA ALA A 36 3.13 9.41 -1.85
C ALA A 36 1.75 9.96 -2.28
N HIS A 37 1.69 11.25 -2.63
CA HIS A 37 0.49 11.91 -3.15
C HIS A 37 0.65 12.22 -4.63
N ALA A 38 -0.27 11.73 -5.47
CA ALA A 38 -0.11 11.70 -6.93
C ALA A 38 0.09 13.09 -7.58
N ASP A 39 -0.36 14.15 -6.93
CA ASP A 39 -0.30 15.53 -7.41
C ASP A 39 0.74 16.38 -6.64
N GLU A 40 1.64 15.71 -5.91
CA GLU A 40 2.69 16.34 -5.10
C GLU A 40 4.07 15.76 -5.40
N GLU A 41 5.12 16.50 -5.04
CA GLU A 41 6.52 16.10 -5.22
C GLU A 41 6.86 14.78 -4.49
N SER A 42 6.14 14.49 -3.40
CA SER A 42 6.29 13.26 -2.60
C SER A 42 6.17 12.00 -3.46
N TYR A 43 5.33 11.99 -4.49
CA TYR A 43 5.19 10.83 -5.37
C TYR A 43 6.44 10.56 -6.19
N GLU A 44 7.02 11.57 -6.82
CA GLU A 44 8.24 11.40 -7.61
C GLU A 44 9.42 11.02 -6.70
N GLN A 45 9.59 11.72 -5.58
CA GLN A 45 10.65 11.45 -4.61
C GLN A 45 10.63 10.01 -4.09
N ILE A 46 9.46 9.53 -3.64
CA ILE A 46 9.32 8.16 -3.11
C ILE A 46 9.51 7.12 -4.22
N THR A 47 8.95 7.35 -5.41
CA THR A 47 9.07 6.37 -6.50
C THR A 47 10.51 6.25 -7.02
N MET A 48 11.24 7.37 -7.09
CA MET A 48 12.67 7.40 -7.39
C MET A 48 13.49 6.70 -6.31
N TYR A 49 13.25 7.01 -5.03
CA TYR A 49 13.93 6.37 -3.92
C TYR A 49 13.82 4.83 -3.98
N ILE A 50 12.60 4.31 -4.15
CA ILE A 50 12.36 2.87 -4.26
C ILE A 50 13.11 2.30 -5.48
N TYR A 51 13.06 2.98 -6.63
CA TYR A 51 13.74 2.52 -7.85
C TYR A 51 15.25 2.47 -7.68
N GLU A 52 15.86 3.53 -7.15
CA GLU A 52 17.31 3.61 -6.95
C GLU A 52 17.83 2.56 -5.96
N LYS A 53 17.07 2.29 -4.90
CA LYS A 53 17.46 1.33 -3.85
C LYS A 53 17.18 -0.13 -4.20
N SER A 54 16.07 -0.41 -4.87
CA SER A 54 15.62 -1.79 -5.15
C SER A 54 15.89 -2.25 -6.58
N GLY A 55 16.17 -1.33 -7.51
CA GLY A 55 16.23 -1.59 -8.95
C GLY A 55 14.88 -1.91 -9.60
N LYS A 56 13.77 -1.84 -8.84
CA LYS A 56 12.43 -2.17 -9.29
C LYS A 56 11.56 -0.93 -9.37
N LYS A 57 10.64 -0.90 -10.34
CA LYS A 57 9.62 0.15 -10.42
C LYS A 57 8.80 0.15 -9.12
N ALA A 58 8.59 1.33 -8.56
CA ALA A 58 7.79 1.50 -7.36
C ALA A 58 6.37 0.94 -7.52
N SER A 59 5.95 0.19 -6.50
CA SER A 59 4.59 -0.31 -6.30
C SER A 59 4.16 0.09 -4.89
N PHE A 60 2.86 0.22 -4.65
CA PHE A 60 2.35 0.61 -3.35
C PHE A 60 1.28 -0.38 -2.88
N PRO A 61 1.30 -0.81 -1.60
CA PRO A 61 2.33 -0.51 -0.59
C PRO A 61 3.65 -1.23 -0.86
N THR A 62 4.75 -0.66 -0.36
CA THR A 62 6.08 -1.29 -0.32
C THR A 62 6.71 -1.03 1.04
N VAL A 63 7.39 -2.03 1.60
CA VAL A 63 8.21 -1.89 2.80
C VAL A 63 9.68 -2.06 2.45
N GLU A 64 10.52 -1.15 2.95
CA GLU A 64 11.96 -1.37 3.13
C GLU A 64 12.18 -1.88 4.56
N THR A 65 12.67 -3.11 4.69
CA THR A 65 13.00 -3.67 6.00
C THR A 65 14.24 -3.01 6.58
N ASP A 66 14.46 -3.16 7.89
CA ASP A 66 15.68 -2.73 8.58
C ASP A 66 16.99 -3.24 7.97
N ASN A 67 16.93 -4.35 7.22
CA ASN A 67 18.04 -4.95 6.48
C ASN A 67 18.15 -4.45 5.01
N GLY A 68 17.35 -3.47 4.61
CA GLY A 68 17.35 -2.87 3.27
C GLY A 68 16.65 -3.73 2.20
N ILE A 69 15.84 -4.71 2.59
CA ILE A 69 15.09 -5.56 1.66
C ILE A 69 13.76 -4.90 1.32
N PHE A 70 13.42 -4.85 0.03
CA PHE A 70 12.16 -4.27 -0.44
C PHE A 70 11.12 -5.36 -0.72
N ILE A 71 9.99 -5.29 -0.01
CA ILE A 71 8.83 -6.18 -0.19
C ILE A 71 7.66 -5.32 -0.65
N ALA A 72 7.06 -5.66 -1.80
CA ALA A 72 6.00 -4.87 -2.41
C ALA A 72 4.74 -5.71 -2.57
N GLY A 73 3.58 -5.05 -2.48
CA GLY A 73 2.27 -5.69 -2.60
C GLY A 73 1.64 -5.97 -1.24
N SER A 74 0.36 -5.63 -1.10
CA SER A 74 -0.33 -5.73 0.18
C SER A 74 -0.52 -7.18 0.65
N ASP A 75 -0.65 -8.13 -0.28
CA ASP A 75 -0.86 -9.53 0.07
C ASP A 75 0.44 -10.18 0.57
N GLU A 76 1.52 -9.95 -0.14
CA GLU A 76 2.88 -10.39 0.19
C GLU A 76 3.34 -9.79 1.53
N LEU A 77 3.05 -8.51 1.76
CA LEU A 77 3.34 -7.85 3.03
C LEU A 77 2.54 -8.43 4.19
N ILE A 78 1.23 -8.69 4.00
CA ILE A 78 0.40 -9.31 5.04
C ILE A 78 0.91 -10.71 5.36
N GLU A 79 1.25 -11.52 4.36
CA GLU A 79 1.80 -12.86 4.57
C GLU A 79 3.10 -12.79 5.36
N HIS A 80 4.06 -11.97 4.91
CA HIS A 80 5.35 -11.79 5.59
C HIS A 80 5.21 -11.38 7.05
N TYR A 81 4.38 -10.36 7.33
CA TYR A 81 4.24 -9.84 8.69
C TYR A 81 3.31 -10.68 9.57
N SER A 82 2.42 -11.49 8.99
CA SER A 82 1.66 -12.50 9.74
C SER A 82 2.59 -13.53 10.38
N GLU A 83 3.63 -13.97 9.67
CA GLU A 83 4.64 -14.89 10.20
C GLU A 83 5.48 -14.28 11.32
N ILE A 84 5.82 -12.99 11.21
CA ILE A 84 6.61 -12.26 12.21
C ILE A 84 5.80 -12.02 13.48
N TYR A 85 4.59 -11.47 13.34
CA TYR A 85 3.73 -11.09 14.47
C TYR A 85 2.93 -12.25 15.06
N LYS A 86 3.02 -13.45 14.45
CA LYS A 86 2.27 -14.65 14.86
C LYS A 86 0.76 -14.39 14.93
N LYS A 87 0.26 -13.67 13.93
CA LYS A 87 -1.16 -13.34 13.75
C LYS A 87 -1.59 -13.78 12.37
N SER A 88 -2.59 -14.64 12.27
CA SER A 88 -3.11 -15.04 10.97
C SER A 88 -3.89 -13.89 10.36
N ARG A 89 -3.72 -13.70 9.05
CA ARG A 89 -4.59 -12.88 8.21
C ARG A 89 -6.08 -13.21 8.44
N ASP A 90 -6.39 -14.49 8.63
CA ASP A 90 -7.76 -14.97 8.82
C ASP A 90 -8.36 -14.55 10.17
N ASP A 91 -7.56 -14.08 11.11
CA ASP A 91 -8.04 -13.61 12.41
C ASP A 91 -8.40 -12.12 12.41
N ILE A 92 -8.18 -11.42 11.30
CA ILE A 92 -8.35 -9.96 11.21
C ILE A 92 -9.70 -9.60 10.60
N GLU A 93 -10.69 -9.34 11.45
CA GLU A 93 -12.08 -9.05 11.03
C GLU A 93 -12.19 -7.81 10.14
N MET A 94 -11.49 -6.72 10.50
CA MET A 94 -11.54 -5.49 9.71
C MET A 94 -10.87 -5.61 8.35
N LEU A 95 -9.87 -6.48 8.22
CA LEU A 95 -9.27 -6.81 6.94
C LEU A 95 -10.29 -7.55 6.06
N LYS A 96 -10.98 -8.56 6.59
CA LYS A 96 -12.06 -9.24 5.86
C LYS A 96 -13.16 -8.27 5.44
N TYR A 97 -13.57 -7.36 6.34
CA TYR A 97 -14.57 -6.35 6.02
C TYR A 97 -14.09 -5.45 4.86
N TRP A 98 -12.86 -4.95 4.94
CA TRP A 98 -12.25 -4.12 3.90
C TRP A 98 -12.26 -4.81 2.53
N GLU A 99 -11.78 -6.05 2.48
CA GLU A 99 -11.63 -6.80 1.24
C GLU A 99 -12.95 -7.18 0.59
N ASN A 100 -13.95 -7.53 1.40
CA ASN A 100 -15.24 -7.98 0.90
C ASN A 100 -16.21 -6.83 0.60
N ASN A 101 -16.02 -5.65 1.20
CA ASN A 101 -16.99 -4.56 1.10
C ASN A 101 -16.40 -3.27 0.53
N MET A 102 -15.32 -2.75 1.13
CA MET A 102 -14.82 -1.40 0.82
C MET A 102 -13.92 -1.38 -0.42
N MET A 103 -12.98 -2.32 -0.51
CA MET A 103 -12.06 -2.42 -1.63
C MET A 103 -12.77 -2.63 -2.98
N PRO A 104 -13.80 -3.50 -3.12
CA PRO A 104 -14.54 -3.63 -4.37
C PRO A 104 -15.20 -2.32 -4.80
N ARG A 105 -15.81 -1.58 -3.87
CA ARG A 105 -16.43 -0.27 -4.15
C ARG A 105 -15.40 0.77 -4.59
N MET A 106 -14.25 0.85 -3.91
CA MET A 106 -13.17 1.75 -4.32
C MET A 106 -12.62 1.40 -5.71
N ARG A 107 -12.43 0.10 -6.01
CA ARG A 107 -12.01 -0.36 -7.33
C ARG A 107 -13.01 0.04 -8.40
N ASP A 108 -14.31 -0.05 -8.11
CA ASP A 108 -15.35 0.36 -9.04
C ASP A 108 -15.32 1.88 -9.29
N ILE A 109 -15.19 2.69 -8.23
CA ILE A 109 -15.03 4.15 -8.37
C ILE A 109 -13.80 4.50 -9.22
N MET A 110 -12.66 3.87 -8.95
CA MET A 110 -11.43 4.09 -9.75
C MET A 110 -11.61 3.70 -11.22
N ARG A 111 -12.31 2.60 -11.49
CA ARG A 111 -12.66 2.18 -12.85
C ARG A 111 -13.52 3.23 -13.54
N GLN A 112 -14.58 3.71 -12.88
CA GLN A 112 -15.48 4.75 -13.42
C GLN A 112 -14.74 6.06 -13.71
N LEU A 113 -13.83 6.49 -12.83
CA LEU A 113 -13.01 7.70 -13.03
C LEU A 113 -12.10 7.56 -14.26
N ARG A 114 -11.45 6.40 -14.43
CA ARG A 114 -10.62 6.11 -15.60
C ARG A 114 -11.44 6.14 -16.90
N GLU A 115 -12.57 5.44 -16.92
CA GLU A 115 -13.47 5.41 -18.09
C GLU A 115 -14.01 6.80 -18.44
N SER A 116 -14.31 7.62 -17.42
CA SER A 116 -14.76 9.00 -17.63
C SER A 116 -13.66 9.87 -18.25
N LYS A 117 -12.41 9.73 -17.79
CA LYS A 117 -11.25 10.43 -18.37
C LYS A 117 -10.99 10.02 -19.82
N GLU A 118 -11.08 8.72 -20.12
CA GLU A 118 -10.92 8.20 -21.50
C GLU A 118 -11.99 8.73 -22.44
N LYS A 119 -13.26 8.80 -21.99
CA LYS A 119 -14.35 9.41 -22.78
C LYS A 119 -14.07 10.87 -23.10
N LEU A 120 -13.64 11.66 -22.11
CA LEU A 120 -13.30 13.07 -22.32
C LEU A 120 -12.12 13.26 -23.29
N ALA A 121 -11.12 12.37 -23.25
CA ALA A 121 -9.98 12.42 -24.18
C ALA A 121 -10.37 12.13 -25.63
N ASN A 122 -11.42 11.34 -25.86
CA ASN A 122 -11.92 10.98 -27.20
C ASN A 122 -12.95 11.97 -27.78
N ILE A 123 -13.36 12.98 -27.00
CA ILE A 123 -14.31 14.03 -27.42
C ILE A 123 -13.56 15.29 -27.92
N ASN A 124 -12.28 15.44 -27.56
CA ASN A 124 -11.38 16.50 -28.02
C ASN A 124 -10.46 16.02 -29.15
#